data_AF-A0A8D9DZE9-F1
#
_entry.id   AF-A0A8D9DZE9-F1
#
_cell.length_a   1.000
_cell.length_b   1.000
_cell.length_c   1.000
_cell.angle_alpha   90.00
_cell.angle_beta   90.00
_cell.angle_gamma   90.00
#
_symmetry.space_group_name_H-M   'P 1'
#
loop_
_entity.id
_entity.type
_entity.pdbx_description
1 polymer ?
#
loop_
_entity_poly.entity_id
_entity_poly.type
_entity_poly.pdbx_seq_one_letter_code
_entity_poly.pdbx_strand_id
1 'polypeptide(L)'
;MSGNKMPEQYSLKWNNFHANLTTGFHGLFEDEDLVDVSLAVEGKIIQAHKVILSVCSPYFKSLFRIHPEKHPIVFLKDVGYSEVIGLLQFMYQGQVDVSQEQLAEFLRVAEMLQVKGLTSNTESEPANNCPITELDPMIPMPVLSTLSNKVNNISSSNNNNNTTSSSSPS
;
A
#
# COMPACT_ATOMS: atom_id res chain seq x y z
N MET A 1 17.64 -49.46 11.22
CA MET A 1 16.67 -48.43 10.80
C MET A 1 17.28 -47.05 11.05
N SER A 2 17.64 -46.31 10.02
CA SER A 2 18.08 -44.92 10.17
C SER A 2 16.84 -44.02 10.21
N GLY A 3 16.54 -43.46 11.38
CA GLY A 3 15.42 -42.54 11.55
C GLY A 3 15.71 -41.22 10.83
N ASN A 4 14.87 -40.84 9.88
CA ASN A 4 14.88 -39.50 9.29
C ASN A 4 14.50 -38.49 10.39
N LYS A 5 15.50 -37.78 10.94
CA LYS A 5 15.24 -36.65 11.85
C LYS A 5 14.68 -35.52 10.99
N MET A 6 13.41 -35.17 11.21
CA MET A 6 12.83 -33.98 10.58
C MET A 6 13.66 -32.75 10.99
N PRO A 7 13.97 -31.83 10.06
CA PRO A 7 14.71 -30.63 10.38
C PRO A 7 13.94 -29.79 11.40
N GLU A 8 14.63 -29.35 12.45
CA GLU A 8 14.07 -28.45 13.44
C GLU A 8 13.81 -27.08 12.79
N GLN A 9 12.61 -26.54 12.98
CA GLN A 9 12.21 -25.23 12.48
C GLN A 9 12.07 -24.25 13.65
N TYR A 10 12.65 -23.06 13.48
CA TYR A 10 12.64 -21.99 14.47
C TYR A 10 11.89 -20.77 13.91
N SER A 11 11.06 -20.13 14.73
CA SER A 11 10.36 -18.88 14.40
C SER A 11 10.91 -17.74 15.24
N LEU A 12 11.29 -16.64 14.58
CA LEU A 12 11.83 -15.45 15.22
C LEU A 12 10.81 -14.32 15.12
N LYS A 13 10.57 -13.61 16.23
CA LYS A 13 9.69 -12.45 16.28
C LYS A 13 10.48 -11.24 16.75
N TRP A 14 10.41 -10.14 15.99
CA TRP A 14 10.88 -8.85 16.46
C TRP A 14 9.72 -8.08 17.10
N ASN A 15 9.72 -7.99 18.43
CA ASN A 15 8.59 -7.46 19.18
C ASN A 15 8.24 -6.00 18.85
N ASN A 16 9.23 -5.19 18.47
CA ASN A 16 9.05 -3.76 18.17
C ASN A 16 9.04 -3.45 16.67
N PHE A 17 8.88 -4.47 15.82
CA PHE A 17 8.92 -4.29 14.36
C PHE A 17 7.91 -3.25 13.85
N HIS A 18 6.67 -3.31 14.37
CA HIS A 18 5.62 -2.36 13.96
C HIS A 18 5.98 -0.92 14.34
N ALA A 19 6.39 -0.68 15.59
CA ALA A 19 6.81 0.65 16.04
C ALA A 19 8.01 1.17 15.24
N ASN A 20 8.98 0.30 14.93
CA ASN A 20 10.12 0.66 14.07
C ASN A 20 9.67 1.12 12.68
N LEU A 21 8.69 0.43 12.07
CA LEU A 21 8.14 0.85 10.78
C LEU A 21 7.41 2.18 10.88
N THR A 22 6.51 2.34 11.86
CA THR A 22 5.74 3.59 12.04
C THR A 22 6.66 4.78 12.26
N THR A 23 7.61 4.69 13.20
CA THR A 23 8.58 5.75 13.46
C THR A 23 9.49 6.00 12.26
N GLY A 24 9.96 4.94 11.59
CA GLY A 24 10.82 5.05 10.42
C GLY A 24 10.13 5.75 9.24
N PHE A 25 8.89 5.35 8.91
CA PHE A 25 8.12 5.99 7.85
C PHE A 25 7.75 7.43 8.20
N HIS A 26 7.44 7.71 9.47
CA HIS A 26 7.20 9.07 9.91
C HIS A 26 8.44 9.96 9.72
N GLY A 27 9.63 9.48 10.09
CA GLY A 27 10.89 10.21 9.86
C GLY A 27 11.15 10.47 8.37
N LEU A 28 10.94 9.47 7.50
CA LEU A 28 11.05 9.67 6.04
C LEU A 28 10.08 10.74 5.52
N PHE A 29 8.89 10.86 6.12
CA PHE A 29 7.93 11.90 5.75
C PHE A 29 8.37 13.29 6.21
N GLU A 30 8.89 13.43 7.43
CA GLU A 30 9.37 14.72 7.95
C GLU A 30 10.61 15.23 7.23
N ASP A 31 11.54 14.32 6.91
CA ASP A 31 12.80 14.65 6.23
C ASP A 31 12.66 14.72 4.70
N GLU A 32 11.48 14.40 4.16
CA GLU A 32 11.20 14.30 2.71
C GLU A 32 12.13 13.32 1.96
N ASP A 33 12.64 12.31 2.66
CA ASP A 33 13.52 11.28 2.09
C ASP A 33 12.72 10.26 1.29
N LEU A 34 13.24 9.81 0.14
CA LEU A 34 12.63 8.76 -0.71
C LEU A 34 11.22 9.08 -1.24
N VAL A 35 10.82 10.34 -1.22
CA VAL A 35 9.54 10.80 -1.75
C VAL A 35 9.47 10.58 -3.27
N ASP A 36 8.33 10.09 -3.74
CA ASP A 36 8.11 9.67 -5.13
C ASP A 36 6.76 10.14 -5.70
N VAL A 37 6.10 11.08 -5.01
CA VAL A 37 4.89 11.78 -5.43
C VAL A 37 4.78 13.14 -4.75
N SER A 38 4.18 14.10 -5.44
CA SER A 38 3.82 15.41 -4.89
C SER A 38 2.31 15.63 -4.90
N LEU A 39 1.74 16.09 -3.79
CA LEU A 39 0.33 16.49 -3.69
C LEU A 39 0.25 18.02 -3.78
N ALA A 40 -0.47 18.53 -4.78
CA ALA A 40 -0.72 19.96 -4.96
C ALA A 40 -2.07 20.33 -4.36
N VAL A 41 -2.05 21.18 -3.34
CA VAL A 41 -3.22 21.57 -2.52
C VAL A 41 -3.14 23.05 -2.15
N GLU A 42 -4.17 23.83 -2.44
CA GLU A 42 -4.22 25.28 -2.13
C GLU A 42 -2.96 26.06 -2.53
N GLY A 43 -2.39 25.75 -3.70
CA GLY A 43 -1.16 26.39 -4.21
C GLY A 43 0.13 25.96 -3.51
N LYS A 44 0.06 25.02 -2.56
CA LYS A 44 1.21 24.40 -1.89
C LYS A 44 1.48 23.01 -2.48
N ILE A 45 2.72 22.55 -2.34
CA ILE A 45 3.16 21.22 -2.72
C ILE A 45 3.57 20.48 -1.45
N ILE A 46 3.08 19.25 -1.28
CA ILE A 46 3.44 18.36 -0.19
C ILE A 46 4.13 17.13 -0.78
N GLN A 47 5.32 16.78 -0.29
CA GLN A 47 6.02 15.56 -0.70
C GLN A 47 5.50 14.35 0.07
N ALA A 48 5.39 13.19 -0.59
CA ALA A 48 4.90 11.97 0.04
C ALA A 48 5.41 10.70 -0.67
N HIS A 49 5.01 9.55 -0.13
CA HIS A 49 5.35 8.24 -0.62
C HIS A 49 4.12 7.53 -1.21
N LYS A 50 4.19 7.16 -2.48
CA LYS A 50 3.15 6.38 -3.18
C LYS A 50 2.81 5.11 -2.44
N VAL A 51 3.81 4.44 -1.84
CA VAL A 51 3.60 3.17 -1.13
C VAL A 51 2.67 3.36 0.08
N ILE A 52 2.92 4.39 0.89
CA ILE A 52 2.11 4.67 2.08
C ILE A 52 0.70 5.10 1.66
N LEU A 53 0.60 6.05 0.72
CA LEU A 53 -0.68 6.48 0.18
C LEU A 53 -1.49 5.30 -0.40
N SER A 54 -0.85 4.38 -1.12
CA SER A 54 -1.51 3.21 -1.73
C SER A 54 -1.99 2.18 -0.70
N VAL A 55 -1.25 2.01 0.40
CA VAL A 55 -1.65 1.10 1.49
C VAL A 55 -2.89 1.65 2.17
N CYS A 56 -2.91 2.95 2.44
CA CYS A 56 -3.97 3.61 3.20
C CYS A 56 -5.17 4.07 2.36
N SER A 57 -5.06 4.15 1.04
CA SER A 57 -6.12 4.65 0.16
C SER A 57 -6.21 3.84 -1.15
N PRO A 58 -7.33 3.12 -1.39
CA PRO A 58 -7.62 2.47 -2.67
C PRO A 58 -7.67 3.45 -3.84
N TYR A 59 -8.09 4.70 -3.60
CA TYR A 59 -8.07 5.78 -4.58
C TYR A 59 -6.64 6.04 -5.08
N PHE A 60 -5.69 6.33 -4.17
CA PHE A 60 -4.30 6.58 -4.54
C PHE A 60 -3.64 5.34 -5.15
N LYS A 61 -3.94 4.15 -4.62
CA LYS A 61 -3.45 2.89 -5.19
C LYS A 61 -3.86 2.72 -6.65
N SER A 62 -5.13 2.99 -6.96
CA SER A 62 -5.66 2.90 -8.32
C SER A 62 -5.06 3.99 -9.21
N LEU A 63 -4.96 5.22 -8.69
CA LEU A 63 -4.36 6.36 -9.39
C LEU A 63 -2.94 6.08 -9.84
N PHE A 64 -2.05 5.66 -8.93
CA PHE A 64 -0.63 5.40 -9.26
C PHE A 64 -0.42 4.15 -10.11
N ARG A 65 -1.38 3.23 -10.16
CA ARG A 65 -1.34 2.09 -11.09
C ARG A 65 -1.61 2.53 -12.53
N ILE A 66 -2.51 3.50 -12.72
CA ILE A 66 -2.86 4.05 -14.04
C ILE A 66 -1.75 5.01 -14.52
N HIS A 67 -1.10 5.70 -13.57
CA HIS A 67 -0.10 6.73 -13.79
C HIS A 67 1.26 6.30 -13.21
N PRO A 68 2.05 5.49 -13.96
CA PRO A 68 3.30 4.90 -13.49
C PRO A 68 4.50 5.87 -13.59
N GLU A 69 4.27 7.19 -13.71
CA GLU A 69 5.33 8.18 -13.76
C GLU A 69 6.22 8.10 -12.51
N LYS A 70 7.50 8.44 -12.66
CA LYS A 70 8.47 8.39 -11.57
C LYS A 70 8.05 9.26 -10.40
N HIS A 71 7.53 10.46 -10.68
CA HIS A 71 7.13 11.45 -9.66
C HIS A 71 5.91 12.26 -10.13
N PRO A 72 4.69 11.70 -10.05
CA PRO A 72 3.48 12.40 -10.46
C PRO A 72 3.16 13.53 -9.48
N ILE A 73 2.54 14.59 -10.01
CA ILE A 73 1.95 15.67 -9.21
C ILE A 73 0.43 15.46 -9.21
N VAL A 74 -0.13 15.11 -8.05
CA VAL A 74 -1.57 14.91 -7.88
C VAL A 74 -2.21 16.20 -7.40
N PHE A 75 -3.07 16.79 -8.23
CA PHE A 75 -3.80 17.99 -7.86
C PHE A 75 -5.08 17.63 -7.09
N LEU A 76 -5.17 18.06 -5.84
CA LEU A 76 -6.37 17.88 -5.02
C LEU A 76 -7.16 19.19 -5.01
N LYS A 77 -8.24 19.22 -5.78
CA LYS A 77 -9.17 20.35 -5.82
C LYS A 77 -10.17 20.27 -4.67
N ASP A 78 -10.67 21.42 -4.25
CA ASP A 78 -11.78 21.52 -3.29
C ASP A 78 -11.51 20.82 -1.94
N VAL A 79 -10.23 20.82 -1.53
CA VAL A 79 -9.77 20.34 -0.21
C VAL A 79 -8.81 21.36 0.38
N GLY A 80 -8.89 21.56 1.70
CA GLY A 80 -7.98 22.44 2.40
C GLY A 80 -6.65 21.77 2.69
N TYR A 81 -5.61 22.59 2.83
CA TYR A 81 -4.27 22.12 3.17
C TYR A 81 -4.22 21.45 4.56
N SER A 82 -4.99 21.96 5.54
CA SER A 82 -5.06 21.40 6.89
C SER A 82 -5.56 19.97 6.90
N GLU A 83 -6.60 19.67 6.12
CA GLU A 83 -7.18 18.33 6.08
C GLU A 83 -6.22 17.33 5.44
N VAL A 84 -5.53 17.73 4.36
CA VAL A 84 -4.55 16.86 3.70
C VAL A 84 -3.35 16.58 4.59
N ILE A 85 -2.84 17.58 5.31
CA ILE A 85 -1.75 17.36 6.29
C ILE A 85 -2.20 16.43 7.41
N GLY A 86 -3.40 16.64 7.96
CA GLY A 86 -3.94 15.75 9.00
C GLY A 86 -4.13 14.31 8.49
N LEU A 87 -4.56 14.13 7.23
CA LEU A 87 -4.71 12.80 6.65
C LEU A 87 -3.36 12.13 6.44
N LEU A 88 -2.34 12.87 6.02
CA LEU A 88 -0.98 12.34 5.93
C LEU A 88 -0.48 11.93 7.32
N GLN A 89 -0.63 12.78 8.35
CA GLN A 89 -0.27 12.41 9.72
C GLN A 89 -0.97 11.12 10.15
N PHE A 90 -2.27 11.00 9.91
CA PHE A 90 -3.02 9.77 10.16
C PHE A 90 -2.46 8.56 9.38
N MET A 91 -2.10 8.72 8.10
CA MET A 91 -1.55 7.63 7.28
C MET A 91 -0.16 7.16 7.73
N TYR A 92 0.71 8.08 8.18
CA TYR A 92 2.07 7.73 8.59
C TYR A 92 2.17 7.29 10.05
N GLN A 93 1.28 7.78 10.93
CA GLN A 93 1.35 7.54 12.37
C GLN A 93 0.23 6.64 12.89
N GLY A 94 -0.85 6.46 12.11
CA GLY A 94 -2.05 5.72 12.53
C GLY A 94 -3.03 6.54 13.37
N GLN A 95 -2.71 7.80 13.68
CA GLN A 95 -3.54 8.71 14.48
C GLN A 95 -3.33 10.17 14.06
N VAL A 96 -4.31 11.03 14.38
CA VAL A 96 -4.26 12.48 14.17
C VAL A 96 -5.18 13.17 15.16
N ASP A 97 -4.80 14.36 15.61
CA ASP A 97 -5.64 15.23 16.41
C ASP A 97 -6.37 16.23 15.51
N VAL A 98 -7.70 16.29 15.60
CA VAL A 98 -8.55 17.18 14.79
C VAL A 98 -9.55 17.88 15.72
N SER A 99 -9.73 19.19 15.53
CA SER A 99 -10.70 19.95 16.34
C SER A 99 -12.13 19.57 15.97
N GLN A 100 -13.07 19.77 16.90
CA GLN A 100 -14.48 19.46 16.67
C GLN A 100 -15.06 20.20 15.47
N GLU A 101 -14.61 21.44 15.24
CA GLU A 101 -15.04 22.30 14.14
C GLU A 101 -14.54 21.80 12.78
N GLN A 102 -13.35 21.20 12.74
CA GLN A 102 -12.71 20.70 11.52
C GLN A 102 -13.08 19.25 11.20
N LEU A 103 -13.56 18.49 12.18
CA LEU A 103 -13.80 17.05 12.06
C LEU A 103 -14.71 16.67 10.90
N ALA A 104 -15.81 17.41 10.69
CA ALA A 104 -16.76 17.10 9.63
C ALA A 104 -16.11 17.21 8.23
N GLU A 105 -15.34 18.27 8.02
CA GLU A 105 -14.64 18.52 6.75
C GLU A 105 -13.49 17.54 6.57
N PHE A 106 -12.73 17.26 7.63
CA PHE A 106 -11.67 16.25 7.63
C PHE A 106 -12.18 14.87 7.18
N LEU A 107 -13.30 14.41 7.75
CA LEU A 107 -13.92 13.13 7.38
C LEU A 107 -14.48 13.15 5.95
N ARG A 108 -15.02 14.28 5.49
CA ARG A 108 -15.46 14.44 4.09
C ARG A 108 -14.30 14.25 3.12
N VAL A 109 -13.15 14.84 3.41
CA VAL A 109 -11.93 14.67 2.59
C VAL A 109 -11.40 13.24 2.69
N ALA A 110 -11.43 12.62 3.88
CA ALA A 110 -11.06 11.22 4.08
C ALA A 110 -11.90 10.28 3.21
N GLU A 111 -13.22 10.50 3.14
CA GLU A 111 -14.15 9.75 2.29
C GLU A 111 -13.85 9.94 0.81
N MET A 112 -13.64 11.18 0.38
CA MET A 112 -13.29 11.50 -1.00
C MET A 112 -12.00 10.80 -1.45
N LEU A 113 -11.00 10.73 -0.58
CA LEU A 113 -9.72 10.07 -0.82
C LEU A 113 -9.73 8.59 -0.41
N GLN A 114 -10.88 8.03 0.00
CA GLN A 114 -11.05 6.64 0.40
C GLN A 114 -10.03 6.17 1.46
N VAL A 115 -9.79 6.97 2.49
CA VAL A 115 -8.78 6.67 3.52
C VAL A 115 -9.28 5.58 4.48
N LYS A 116 -8.63 4.41 4.45
CA LYS A 116 -8.96 3.27 5.31
C LYS A 116 -8.92 3.66 6.79
N GLY A 117 -9.84 3.09 7.56
CA GLY A 117 -9.99 3.39 8.99
C GLY A 117 -10.78 4.67 9.30
N LEU A 118 -11.01 5.53 8.29
CA LEU A 118 -11.83 6.75 8.42
C LEU A 118 -13.09 6.73 7.55
N THR A 119 -13.21 5.78 6.63
CA THR A 119 -14.33 5.65 5.68
C THR A 119 -15.12 4.38 5.92
N SER A 120 -16.43 4.43 5.69
CA SER A 120 -17.34 3.29 5.93
C SER A 120 -17.38 2.28 4.78
N ASN A 121 -16.60 2.48 3.71
CA ASN A 121 -16.61 1.62 2.54
C ASN A 121 -15.98 0.27 2.85
N THR A 122 -16.87 -0.63 3.27
CA THR A 122 -16.75 -2.07 3.28
C THR A 122 -16.44 -2.57 1.87
N GLU A 123 -15.16 -2.58 1.49
CA GLU A 123 -14.72 -3.68 0.63
C GLU A 123 -15.01 -4.95 1.43
N SER A 124 -15.92 -5.75 0.89
CA SER A 124 -16.35 -7.03 1.42
C SER A 124 -15.18 -8.02 1.36
N GLU A 125 -14.24 -7.88 2.29
CA GLU A 125 -13.43 -9.01 2.74
C GLU A 125 -14.40 -10.03 3.36
N PRO A 126 -14.35 -11.32 2.96
CA PRO A 126 -15.23 -12.32 3.55
C PRO A 126 -15.01 -12.33 5.07
N ALA A 127 -16.06 -11.99 5.81
CA ALA A 127 -16.10 -12.02 7.26
C ALA A 127 -15.78 -13.44 7.75
N ASN A 128 -14.52 -13.69 8.10
CA ASN A 128 -14.19 -14.72 9.06
C ASN A 128 -14.66 -14.21 10.43
N ASN A 129 -15.91 -14.54 10.76
CA ASN A 129 -16.50 -14.28 12.07
C ASN A 129 -15.60 -14.83 13.18
N CYS A 130 -14.94 -13.95 13.91
CA CYS A 130 -14.44 -14.23 15.27
C CYS A 130 -15.18 -13.29 16.24
N PRO A 131 -15.94 -13.82 17.22
CA PRO A 131 -16.54 -12.99 18.26
C PRO A 131 -15.45 -12.29 19.05
N ILE A 132 -15.48 -10.95 19.04
CA ILE A 132 -14.59 -10.10 19.83
C ILE A 132 -15.16 -10.06 21.25
N THR A 133 -14.47 -10.69 22.20
CA THR A 133 -14.63 -10.41 23.63
C THR A 133 -13.43 -9.56 24.05
N GLU A 134 -13.69 -8.43 24.68
CA GLU A 134 -12.71 -7.38 25.02
C GLU A 134 -11.56 -7.85 25.94
N LEU A 135 -10.46 -7.08 25.85
CA LEU A 135 -9.36 -6.85 26.82
C LEU A 135 -7.99 -7.53 26.51
N ASP A 136 -7.30 -7.06 25.45
CA ASP A 136 -5.90 -6.55 25.44
C ASP A 136 -5.42 -6.23 23.99
N PRO A 137 -4.40 -5.36 23.77
CA PRO A 137 -4.21 -4.65 22.49
C PRO A 137 -3.70 -5.56 21.36
N MET A 138 -4.56 -5.83 20.38
CA MET A 138 -4.22 -6.64 19.20
C MET A 138 -3.28 -5.89 18.24
N ILE A 139 -2.02 -6.33 18.23
CA ILE A 139 -1.13 -6.19 17.07
C ILE A 139 -1.76 -7.00 15.90
N PRO A 140 -1.98 -6.42 14.70
CA PRO A 140 -2.44 -7.21 13.56
C PRO A 140 -1.45 -8.32 13.21
N MET A 141 -1.96 -9.55 13.11
CA MET A 141 -1.22 -10.74 12.71
C MET A 141 -0.62 -10.56 11.30
N PRO A 142 0.62 -11.03 11.03
CA PRO A 142 1.12 -11.08 9.66
C PRO A 142 0.45 -12.25 8.93
N VAL A 143 -0.41 -11.96 7.97
CA VAL A 143 -0.80 -12.95 6.95
C VAL A 143 0.38 -13.15 6.00
N LEU A 144 1.29 -14.05 6.35
CA LEU A 144 2.30 -14.58 5.43
C LEU A 144 1.87 -15.97 4.96
N SER A 145 1.01 -16.01 3.93
CA SER A 145 0.70 -17.26 3.23
C SER A 145 0.19 -17.07 1.80
N THR A 146 0.89 -16.29 0.96
CA THR A 146 0.83 -16.52 -0.50
C THR A 146 2.11 -16.09 -1.23
N LEU A 147 3.24 -16.70 -0.88
CA LEU A 147 4.35 -16.87 -1.81
C LEU A 147 4.69 -18.36 -1.90
N SER A 148 3.80 -19.10 -2.54
CA SER A 148 4.13 -20.39 -3.12
C SER A 148 3.31 -20.55 -4.41
N ASN A 149 4.00 -20.95 -5.47
CA ASN A 149 3.51 -21.27 -6.81
C ASN A 149 3.47 -20.13 -7.85
N LYS A 150 4.65 -19.67 -8.29
CA LYS A 150 4.96 -19.63 -9.74
C LYS A 150 6.47 -19.51 -10.04
N VAL A 151 7.24 -20.53 -9.69
CA VAL A 151 8.51 -20.81 -10.38
C VAL A 151 8.43 -22.27 -10.80
N ASN A 152 8.19 -22.50 -12.09
CA ASN A 152 8.49 -23.71 -12.89
C ASN A 152 7.57 -23.76 -14.12
N ASN A 153 7.94 -23.07 -15.19
CA ASN A 153 7.87 -23.60 -16.56
C ASN A 153 8.50 -22.60 -17.54
N ILE A 154 9.81 -22.69 -17.71
CA ILE A 154 10.47 -22.33 -18.96
C ILE A 154 11.32 -23.53 -19.34
N SER A 155 10.68 -24.47 -20.03
CA SER A 155 11.36 -25.50 -20.80
C SER A 155 11.05 -25.22 -22.26
N SER A 156 11.99 -24.54 -22.90
CA SER A 156 12.40 -24.72 -24.30
C SER A 156 11.31 -25.07 -25.31
N SER A 157 10.68 -24.06 -25.92
CA SER A 157 10.16 -24.20 -27.28
C SER A 157 11.21 -23.69 -28.26
N ASN A 158 11.77 -24.67 -28.96
CA ASN A 158 12.80 -24.54 -29.98
C ASN A 158 12.26 -23.76 -31.18
N ASN A 159 13.04 -22.78 -31.64
CA ASN A 159 12.89 -22.12 -32.94
C ASN A 159 13.02 -23.13 -34.08
N ASN A 160 12.30 -22.87 -35.19
CA ASN A 160 12.49 -23.27 -36.60
C ASN A 160 11.09 -23.46 -37.27
N ASN A 161 10.71 -22.94 -38.44
CA ASN A 161 11.43 -22.43 -39.61
C ASN A 161 10.52 -21.58 -40.52
N ASN A 162 11.15 -20.57 -41.13
CA ASN A 162 11.17 -20.19 -42.55
C ASN A 162 9.89 -20.15 -43.41
N THR A 163 9.59 -18.90 -43.79
CA THR A 163 9.17 -18.39 -45.11
C THR A 163 9.18 -19.37 -46.28
N THR A 164 8.00 -19.53 -46.88
CA THR A 164 7.80 -20.15 -48.19
C THR A 164 7.95 -19.14 -49.33
N SER A 165 8.54 -19.67 -50.41
CA SER A 165 8.90 -19.07 -51.67
C SER A 165 7.71 -18.77 -52.58
N SER A 166 7.88 -17.79 -53.48
CA SER A 166 7.39 -17.95 -54.86
C SER A 166 8.38 -17.33 -55.83
N SER A 167 8.76 -18.13 -56.81
CA SER A 167 9.81 -17.95 -57.82
C SER A 167 9.19 -17.58 -59.17
N SER A 168 9.84 -16.62 -59.87
CA SER A 168 10.25 -16.47 -61.30
C SER A 168 9.53 -17.30 -62.41
N PRO A 169 9.62 -17.00 -63.74
CA PRO A 169 10.75 -16.36 -64.45
C PRO A 169 10.43 -15.56 -65.75
N SER A 170 11.53 -15.14 -66.41
CA SER A 170 11.74 -14.68 -67.82
C SER A 170 11.78 -13.17 -68.04
#